data_AF-A0A7W4I8F9-F1
#
_entry.id   AF-A0A7W4I8F9-F1
#
_cell.length_a   1.000
_cell.length_b   1.000
_cell.length_c   1.000
_cell.angle_alpha   90.00
_cell.angle_beta   90.00
_cell.angle_gamma   90.00
#
_symmetry.space_group_name_H-M   'P 1'
#
loop_
_entity.id
_entity.type
_entity.pdbx_description
1 polymer ?
#
loop_
_entity_poly.entity_id
_entity_poly.type
_entity_poly.pdbx_seq_one_letter_code
_entity_poly.pdbx_strand_id
1 'polypeptide(L)'
;MTLPDIVIDHLGVGNRCKMTFFYDLVPPVTDIVELLKELGLSLSEARLVQTMGETGSLKESALKLGISYENSRSSLKTVFSKLNIKNQHELAAIVTRLSLIA
;
A
#
# COMPACT_ATOMS: atom_id res chain seq x y z
N MET A 1 -20.93 7.64 -20.23
CA MET A 1 -20.38 8.91 -19.73
C MET A 1 -20.95 9.11 -18.34
N THR A 2 -20.35 8.44 -17.36
CA THR A 2 -20.75 8.48 -15.95
C THR A 2 -20.35 9.84 -15.40
N LEU A 3 -21.29 10.57 -14.81
CA LEU A 3 -20.96 11.79 -14.05
C LEU A 3 -19.97 11.38 -12.95
N PRO A 4 -18.88 12.13 -12.73
CA PRO A 4 -18.00 11.85 -11.60
C PRO A 4 -18.76 12.14 -10.30
N ASP A 5 -18.64 11.25 -9.31
CA ASP A 5 -19.16 11.34 -7.94
C ASP A 5 -18.53 12.51 -7.15
N ILE A 6 -18.65 13.73 -7.68
CA ILE A 6 -18.15 14.94 -7.05
C ILE A 6 -19.25 15.44 -6.12
N VAL A 7 -19.09 15.19 -4.82
CA VAL A 7 -19.88 15.87 -3.79
C VAL A 7 -19.35 17.28 -3.64
N ILE A 8 -20.19 18.25 -3.98
CA ILE A 8 -19.90 19.67 -3.89
C ILE A 8 -20.41 20.16 -2.52
N ASP A 9 -19.50 20.36 -1.56
CA ASP A 9 -19.84 21.03 -0.30
C ASP A 9 -19.62 22.56 -0.44
N HIS A 10 -20.57 23.37 0.03
CA HIS A 10 -20.53 24.83 -0.05
C HIS A 10 -20.10 25.44 1.29
N LEU A 11 -18.79 25.55 1.51
CA LEU A 11 -18.22 26.16 2.71
C LEU A 11 -18.02 27.68 2.50
N GLY A 12 -19.10 28.45 2.67
CA GLY A 12 -19.08 29.91 2.77
C GLY A 12 -19.40 30.66 1.47
N VAL A 13 -20.39 31.56 1.56
CA VAL A 13 -20.79 32.47 0.48
C VAL A 13 -20.53 33.91 0.94
N GLY A 14 -19.56 34.57 0.32
CA GLY A 14 -19.44 36.03 0.35
C GLY A 14 -19.87 36.61 -0.99
N ASN A 15 -20.29 37.87 -1.03
CA ASN A 15 -20.87 38.52 -2.22
C ASN A 15 -19.99 38.48 -3.50
N ARG A 16 -18.72 38.03 -3.44
CA ARG A 16 -17.80 37.93 -4.60
C ARG A 16 -16.86 36.70 -4.59
N CYS A 17 -17.02 35.72 -3.70
CA CYS A 17 -16.13 34.55 -3.67
C CYS A 17 -16.89 33.29 -3.25
N LYS A 18 -16.59 32.18 -3.92
CA LYS A 18 -17.12 30.84 -3.64
C LYS A 18 -15.95 29.88 -3.51
N MET A 19 -15.83 29.26 -2.33
CA MET A 19 -14.88 28.18 -2.10
C MET A 19 -15.59 26.86 -2.42
N THR A 20 -15.12 26.15 -3.44
CA THR A 20 -15.63 24.82 -3.79
C THR A 20 -14.52 23.80 -3.53
N PHE A 21 -14.77 22.84 -2.65
CA PHE A 21 -13.87 21.72 -2.47
C PHE A 21 -14.28 20.60 -3.42
N PHE A 22 -13.30 20.04 -4.13
CA PHE A 22 -13.47 18.86 -4.96
C PHE A 22 -12.87 17.69 -4.21
N TYR A 23 -13.70 16.72 -3.87
CA TYR A 23 -13.26 15.45 -3.30
C TYR A 23 -13.50 14.37 -4.34
N ASP A 24 -12.49 13.54 -4.58
CA ASP A 24 -12.68 12.29 -5.30
C ASP A 24 -13.20 11.26 -4.30
N LEU A 25 -14.41 10.76 -4.51
CA LEU A 25 -15.05 9.76 -3.63
C LEU A 25 -14.75 8.32 -4.05
N VAL A 26 -14.06 8.13 -5.18
CA VAL A 26 -13.55 6.82 -5.55
C VAL A 26 -12.20 6.71 -4.85
N PRO A 27 -12.03 5.84 -3.83
CA PRO A 27 -10.69 5.56 -3.36
C PRO A 27 -9.90 5.11 -4.60
N PRO A 28 -8.75 5.73 -4.90
CA PRO A 28 -7.91 5.23 -5.98
C PRO A 28 -7.76 3.73 -5.70
N VAL A 29 -7.98 2.87 -6.70
CA VAL A 29 -7.70 1.44 -6.57
C VAL A 29 -6.23 1.36 -6.21
N THR A 30 -5.94 1.21 -4.92
CA THR A 30 -4.62 1.51 -4.42
C THR A 30 -3.90 0.20 -4.35
N ASP A 31 -3.12 -0.12 -5.38
CA ASP A 31 -2.33 -1.34 -5.39
C ASP A 31 -1.44 -1.36 -4.13
N ILE A 32 -1.52 -2.46 -3.37
CA ILE A 32 -0.71 -2.67 -2.16
C ILE A 32 0.78 -2.42 -2.46
N VAL A 33 1.23 -2.74 -3.69
CA VAL A 33 2.61 -2.49 -4.13
C VAL A 33 2.93 -0.99 -4.19
N GLU A 34 2.00 -0.15 -4.64
CA GLU A 34 2.19 1.31 -4.65
C GLU A 34 2.23 1.87 -3.22
N LEU A 35 1.35 1.43 -2.33
CA LEU A 35 1.39 1.83 -0.91
C LEU A 35 2.71 1.45 -0.26
N LEU A 36 3.19 0.24 -0.51
CA LEU A 36 4.49 -0.21 0.00
C LEU A 36 5.65 0.60 -0.58
N LYS A 37 5.55 1.04 -1.85
CA LYS A 37 6.55 1.94 -2.44
C LYS A 37 6.55 3.32 -1.78
N GLU A 38 5.39 3.87 -1.45
CA GLU A 38 5.30 5.13 -0.69
C GLU A 38 5.92 5.01 0.71
N LEU A 39 5.89 3.81 1.31
CA LEU A 39 6.60 3.50 2.55
C LEU A 39 8.13 3.32 2.37
N GLY A 40 8.67 3.55 1.17
CA GLY A 40 10.10 3.51 0.86
C GLY A 40 10.62 2.14 0.44
N LEU A 41 9.75 1.17 0.11
CA LEU A 41 10.17 -0.11 -0.43
C LEU A 41 10.45 0.01 -1.94
N SER A 42 11.42 -0.75 -2.42
CA SER A 42 11.61 -0.98 -3.85
C SER A 42 10.50 -1.88 -4.40
N LEU A 43 10.32 -1.87 -5.72
CA LEU A 43 9.32 -2.70 -6.40
C LEU A 43 9.44 -4.19 -6.05
N SER A 44 10.67 -4.71 -6.00
CA SER A 44 10.93 -6.12 -5.68
C SER A 44 10.60 -6.47 -4.24
N GLU A 45 10.90 -5.57 -3.30
CA GLU A 45 10.54 -5.72 -1.89
C GLU A 45 9.02 -5.65 -1.69
N ALA A 46 8.36 -4.68 -2.33
CA ALA A 46 6.92 -4.52 -2.25
C ALA A 46 6.17 -5.77 -2.77
N ARG A 47 6.61 -6.33 -3.89
CA ARG A 47 6.07 -7.61 -4.41
C ARG A 47 6.31 -8.79 -3.47
N LEU A 48 7.50 -8.88 -2.87
CA LEU A 48 7.81 -9.90 -1.87
C LEU A 48 6.87 -9.82 -0.67
N VAL A 49 6.66 -8.60 -0.17
CA VAL A 49 5.82 -8.32 1.00
C VAL A 49 4.34 -8.57 0.71
N GLN A 50 3.83 -8.14 -0.45
CA GLN A 50 2.47 -8.46 -0.91
C GLN A 50 2.26 -9.97 -1.01
N THR A 51 3.16 -10.67 -1.71
CA THR A 51 3.08 -12.13 -1.87
C THR A 51 3.14 -12.85 -0.52
N MET A 52 3.92 -12.33 0.43
CA MET A 52 4.00 -12.88 1.79
C MET A 52 2.74 -12.61 2.61
N GLY A 53 2.03 -11.51 2.37
CA GLY A 53 0.71 -11.27 2.93
C GLY A 53 -0.33 -12.28 2.41
N GLU A 54 -0.22 -12.69 1.14
CA GLU A 54 -1.11 -13.68 0.54
C GLU A 54 -0.83 -15.12 1.01
N THR A 55 0.45 -15.52 1.06
CA THR A 55 0.84 -16.91 1.37
C THR A 55 1.07 -17.16 2.86
N GLY A 56 1.31 -16.11 3.66
CA GLY A 56 1.66 -16.23 5.07
C GLY A 56 3.06 -16.81 5.35
N SER A 57 3.80 -17.23 4.32
CA SER A 57 5.09 -17.91 4.44
C SER A 57 6.12 -17.37 3.47
N LEU A 58 7.27 -16.92 3.99
CA LEU A 58 8.40 -16.43 3.20
C LEU A 58 8.90 -17.45 2.17
N LYS A 59 8.87 -18.75 2.53
CA LYS A 59 9.33 -19.83 1.66
C LYS A 59 8.41 -19.98 0.45
N GLU A 60 7.10 -19.89 0.66
CA GLU A 60 6.12 -19.96 -0.41
C GLU A 60 6.15 -18.70 -1.28
N SER A 61 6.35 -17.52 -0.68
CA SER A 61 6.53 -16.28 -1.44
C SER A 61 7.79 -16.32 -2.32
N ALA A 62 8.89 -16.86 -1.79
CA ALA A 62 10.13 -17.06 -2.55
C ALA A 62 9.90 -17.97 -3.78
N LEU A 63 9.21 -19.09 -3.56
CA LEU A 63 8.85 -20.04 -4.61
C LEU A 63 7.96 -19.38 -5.67
N LYS A 64 6.93 -18.65 -5.24
CA LYS A 64 5.97 -17.97 -6.12
C LYS A 64 6.61 -16.85 -6.95
N LEU A 65 7.65 -16.19 -6.40
CA LEU A 65 8.42 -15.16 -7.09
C LEU A 65 9.62 -15.70 -7.87
N GLY A 66 9.90 -17.01 -7.81
CA GLY A 66 11.03 -17.62 -8.51
C GLY A 66 12.40 -17.17 -8.00
N ILE A 67 12.51 -16.76 -6.74
CA ILE A 67 13.76 -16.31 -6.12
C ILE A 67 14.27 -17.31 -5.07
N SER A 68 15.58 -17.32 -4.82
CA SER A 68 16.15 -18.17 -3.77
C SER A 68 15.67 -17.73 -2.39
N TYR A 69 15.53 -18.70 -1.47
CA TYR A 69 15.15 -18.42 -0.08
C TYR A 69 16.13 -17.44 0.59
N GLU A 70 17.43 -17.54 0.29
CA GLU A 70 18.45 -16.63 0.83
C GLU A 70 18.29 -15.20 0.31
N ASN A 71 17.94 -15.03 -0.97
CA ASN A 71 17.62 -13.72 -1.53
C ASN A 71 16.37 -13.14 -0.88
N SER A 72 15.31 -13.93 -0.72
CA SER A 72 14.09 -13.50 -0.02
C SER A 72 14.37 -13.07 1.41
N ARG A 73 15.20 -13.84 2.13
CA ARG A 73 15.59 -13.51 3.51
C ARG A 73 16.39 -12.21 3.58
N SER A 74 17.30 -11.98 2.65
CA SER A 74 18.11 -10.76 2.58
C SER A 74 17.26 -9.53 2.24
N SER A 75 16.35 -9.66 1.27
CA SER A 75 15.37 -8.62 0.94
C SER A 75 14.45 -8.32 2.13
N LEU A 76 13.97 -9.35 2.84
CA LEU A 76 13.12 -9.18 4.01
C LEU A 76 13.83 -8.44 5.15
N LYS A 77 15.11 -8.74 5.38
CA LYS A 77 15.92 -8.00 6.37
C LYS A 77 16.06 -6.53 6.01
N THR A 78 16.18 -6.23 4.72
CA THR A 78 16.24 -4.85 4.22
C THR A 78 14.90 -4.15 4.41
N VAL A 79 13.78 -4.83 4.13
CA VAL A 79 12.43 -4.34 4.42
C VAL A 79 12.25 -4.02 5.90
N PHE A 80 12.68 -4.91 6.79
CA PHE A 80 12.62 -4.67 8.24
C PHE A 80 13.41 -3.43 8.66
N SER A 81 14.59 -3.25 8.08
CA SER A 81 15.41 -2.06 8.32
C SER A 81 14.75 -0.78 7.79
N LYS A 82 14.11 -0.82 6.62
CA LYS A 82 13.45 0.34 6.00
C LYS A 82 12.19 0.76 6.74
N LEU A 83 11.39 -0.21 7.15
CA LEU A 83 10.14 0.01 7.90
C LEU A 83 10.39 0.18 9.41
N ASN A 84 11.63 0.04 9.87
CA ASN A 84 12.02 0.07 11.28
C ASN A 84 11.21 -0.90 12.17
N ILE A 85 10.90 -2.08 11.63
CA ILE A 85 10.14 -3.13 12.33
C ILE A 85 11.08 -4.26 12.76
N LYS A 86 10.76 -4.89 13.89
CA LYS A 86 11.63 -5.94 14.47
C LYS A 86 11.15 -7.34 14.13
N ASN A 87 9.85 -7.49 13.84
CA ASN A 87 9.21 -8.80 13.75
C ASN A 87 8.40 -8.99 12.46
N GLN A 88 8.41 -10.22 11.96
CA GLN A 88 7.59 -10.63 10.81
C GLN A 88 6.09 -10.45 11.07
N HIS A 89 5.64 -10.57 12.31
CA HIS A 89 4.25 -10.32 12.69
C HIS A 89 3.82 -8.86 12.51
N GLU A 90 4.72 -7.88 12.76
CA GLU A 90 4.42 -6.48 12.51
C GLU A 90 4.28 -6.21 11.01
N LEU A 91 5.16 -6.80 10.20
CA LEU A 91 5.05 -6.70 8.75
C LEU A 91 3.72 -7.28 8.25
N ALA A 92 3.35 -8.48 8.73
CA ALA A 92 2.07 -9.10 8.39
C ALA A 92 0.89 -8.20 8.77
N ALA A 93 0.91 -7.61 9.96
CA ALA A 93 -0.14 -6.69 10.41
C ALA A 93 -0.22 -5.43 9.53
N ILE A 94 0.91 -4.85 9.10
CA ILE A 94 0.94 -3.71 8.17
C ILE A 94 0.31 -4.12 6.83
N VAL A 95 0.73 -5.24 6.26
CA VAL A 95 0.23 -5.71 4.96
C VAL A 95 -1.26 -6.02 5.01
N THR A 96 -1.74 -6.68 6.06
CA THR A 96 -3.17 -6.94 6.25
C THR A 96 -3.96 -5.63 6.34
N ARG A 97 -3.47 -4.63 7.08
CA ARG A 97 -4.13 -3.32 7.18
C ARG A 97 -4.16 -2.61 5.83
N LEU A 98 -3.05 -2.61 5.09
CA LEU A 98 -3.00 -2.02 3.75
C LEU A 98 -3.97 -2.74 2.80
N SER A 99 -4.05 -4.07 2.87
CA SER A 99 -5.00 -4.86 2.06
C SER A 99 -6.47 -4.58 2.36
N LEU A 100 -6.80 -4.02 3.53
CA LEU A 100 -8.19 -3.64 3.86
C LEU A 100 -8.56 -2.25 3.32
N ILE A 101 -7.58 -1.45 2.92
CA ILE A 101 -7.74 -0.07 2.46
C ILE A 101 -7.46 0.04 0.94
N ALA A 102 -6.73 -0.92 0.39
CA ALA A 102 -6.38 -1.10 -1.02
C ALA A 102 -7.57 -1.50 -1.91
#